data_AF-A0A316AI09-F1
#
_entry.id   AF-A0A316AI09-F1
#
_cell.length_a   1.000
_cell.length_b   1.000
_cell.length_c   1.000
_cell.angle_alpha   90.00
_cell.angle_beta   90.00
_cell.angle_gamma   90.00
#
_symmetry.space_group_name_H-M   'P 1'
#
loop_
_entity.id
_entity.type
_entity.pdbx_description
1 polymer ?
#
loop_
_entity_poly.entity_id
_entity_poly.type
_entity_poly.pdbx_seq_one_letter_code
_entity_poly.pdbx_strand_id
1 'polypeptide(L)' 'MESTRFKRFFGALLTILGISVLLFACVAYLSDKPVLGLTVSKWNSVVPFLLGTVFLVTGVNLISRS' A
#
# COMPACT_ATOMS: atom_id res chain seq x y z
N MET A 1 5.34 -25.40 -14.06
CA MET A 1 4.03 -24.70 -14.12
C MET A 1 3.59 -24.08 -12.78
N GLU A 2 4.32 -24.27 -11.68
CA GLU A 2 3.92 -23.76 -10.34
C GLU A 2 4.41 -22.33 -10.03
N SER A 3 5.59 -21.95 -10.53
CA SER A 3 6.25 -20.66 -10.25
C SER A 3 5.48 -19.45 -10.78
N THR A 4 4.72 -19.60 -11.87
CA THR A 4 3.89 -18.53 -12.45
C THR A 4 2.66 -18.23 -11.60
N ARG A 5 1.98 -19.26 -11.06
CA ARG A 5 0.87 -19.05 -10.11
C ARG A 5 1.34 -18.39 -8.82
N PHE A 6 2.52 -18.77 -8.33
CA PHE A 6 3.07 -18.21 -7.09
C PHE A 6 3.40 -16.72 -7.23
N LYS A 7 4.03 -16.32 -8.34
CA LYS A 7 4.29 -14.91 -8.65
C LYS A 7 2.99 -14.10 -8.77
N ARG A 8 1.97 -14.65 -9.44
CA ARG A 8 0.66 -14.01 -9.57
C ARG A 8 -0.06 -13.88 -8.21
N PHE A 9 0.02 -14.90 -7.35
CA PHE A 9 -0.53 -14.85 -6.00
C PHE A 9 0.17 -13.82 -5.13
N PHE A 10 1.50 -13.76 -5.21
CA PHE A 10 2.32 -12.79 -4.47
C PHE A 10 2.07 -11.37 -4.94
N GLY A 11 1.95 -11.14 -6.25
CA GLY A 11 1.59 -9.83 -6.82
C GLY A 11 0.19 -9.38 -6.39
N ALA A 12 -0.78 -10.29 -6.34
CA ALA A 12 -2.13 -9.98 -5.86
C ALA A 12 -2.13 -9.60 -4.37
N LEU A 13 -1.42 -10.36 -3.54
CA LEU A 13 -1.23 -10.05 -2.12
C LEU A 13 -0.58 -8.67 -1.93
N LEU A 14 0.51 -8.39 -2.65
CA LEU A 14 1.23 -7.12 -2.55
C LEU A 14 0.35 -5.93 -2.97
N THR A 15 -0.50 -6.12 -3.97
CA THR A 15 -1.45 -5.11 -4.45
C THR A 15 -2.54 -4.84 -3.40
N ILE A 16 -3.12 -5.88 -2.81
CA ILE A 16 -4.13 -5.75 -1.74
C ILE A 16 -3.53 -5.03 -0.53
N LEU A 17 -2.29 -5.39 -0.15
CA LEU A 17 -1.56 -4.74 0.94
C LEU A 17 -1.29 -3.27 0.63
N GLY A 18 -0.84 -2.96 -0.59
CA GLY A 18 -0.63 -1.59 -1.06
C GLY A 18 -1.90 -0.74 -1.00
N ILE A 19 -3.04 -1.27 -1.45
CA ILE A 19 -4.35 -0.61 -1.38
C ILE A 19 -4.75 -0.34 0.08
N SER A 20 -4.62 -1.33 0.97
CA SER A 20 -4.93 -1.17 2.40
C SER A 20 -4.09 -0.06 3.05
N VAL A 21 -2.79 -0.01 2.75
CA VAL A 21 -1.88 1.03 3.27
C VAL A 21 -2.21 2.40 2.68
N LEU A 22 -2.56 2.48 1.39
CA LEU A 22 -2.99 3.72 0.73
C LEU A 22 -4.27 4.28 1.33
N LEU A 23 -5.27 3.41 1.57
CA LEU A 23 -6.51 3.81 2.23
C LEU A 23 -6.25 4.29 3.66
N PHE A 24 -5.38 3.60 4.40
CA PHE A 24 -4.96 4.03 5.73
C PHE A 24 -4.28 5.41 5.69
N ALA A 25 -3.37 5.65 4.73
CA ALA A 25 -2.71 6.93 4.54
C ALA A 25 -3.70 8.06 4.19
N CYS A 26 -4.67 7.80 3.32
CA CYS A 26 -5.72 8.76 2.99
C CYS A 26 -6.58 9.11 4.21
N VAL A 27 -7.00 8.12 4.99
CA VAL A 27 -7.77 8.34 6.23
C VAL A 27 -6.93 9.10 7.25
N ALA A 28 -5.64 8.79 7.38
CA ALA A 28 -4.70 9.48 8.25
C ALA A 28 -4.45 10.94 7.83
N TYR A 29 -4.44 11.20 6.53
CA TYR A 29 -4.27 12.55 5.97
C TYR A 29 -5.52 13.41 6.09
N LEU A 30 -6.71 12.82 5.90
CA LEU A 30 -7.98 13.55 5.92
C LEU A 30 -8.54 13.72 7.35
N SER A 31 -8.19 12.82 8.27
CA SER A 31 -8.57 12.94 9.67
C SER A 31 -7.65 13.93 10.37
N ASP A 32 -8.17 15.11 10.69
CA ASP A 32 -7.52 16.10 11.58
C ASP A 32 -7.40 15.59 13.05
N LYS A 33 -7.95 14.40 13.30
CA LYS A 33 -7.94 13.68 14.57
C LYS A 33 -6.76 12.72 14.56
N PRO A 34 -6.03 12.53 15.69
CA PRO A 34 -4.93 11.60 15.77
C PRO A 34 -5.42 10.17 15.45
N VAL A 35 -5.10 9.70 14.26
CA VAL A 35 -5.32 8.30 13.89
C VAL A 35 -4.26 7.45 14.59
N LEU A 36 -4.70 6.43 15.32
CA LEU A 36 -3.83 5.59 16.16
C LEU A 36 -3.04 6.32 17.27
N GLY A 37 -3.50 7.50 17.73
CA GLY A 37 -2.85 8.22 18.83
C GLY A 37 -1.54 8.94 18.46
N LEU A 38 -1.18 8.96 17.18
CA LEU A 38 -0.05 9.74 16.67
C LEU A 38 -0.58 11.02 16.03
N THR A 39 -0.07 12.18 16.46
CA THR A 39 -0.31 13.46 15.80
C THR A 39 0.44 13.44 14.46
N VAL A 40 -0.18 12.86 13.44
CA VAL A 40 0.38 12.80 12.10
C VAL A 40 0.26 14.19 11.50
N SER A 41 1.28 15.03 11.68
CA SER A 41 1.42 16.25 10.88
C SER A 41 1.37 15.85 9.39
N LYS A 42 0.80 16.69 8.54
CA LYS A 42 0.61 16.48 7.09
C LYS A 42 1.85 15.89 6.38
N TRP A 43 3.04 16.23 6.88
CA TRP A 43 4.35 15.74 6.46
C TRP A 43 4.63 14.26 6.77
N ASN A 44 4.12 13.75 7.88
CA ASN A 44 4.30 12.36 8.31
C ASN A 44 3.32 11.41 7.61
N SER A 45 2.18 11.92 7.10
CA SER A 45 1.20 11.12 6.33
C SER A 45 1.65 10.86 4.87
N VAL A 46 2.63 11.63 4.38
CA VAL A 46 3.29 11.37 3.09
C VAL A 46 4.03 10.03 3.08
N VAL A 47 4.56 9.59 4.23
CA VAL A 47 5.32 8.34 4.36
C VAL A 47 4.45 7.10 4.05
N PRO A 48 3.31 6.86 4.74
CA PRO A 48 2.45 5.73 4.44
C PRO A 48 1.83 5.84 3.04
N PHE A 49 1.62 7.05 2.52
CA PHE A 49 1.16 7.25 1.14
C PHE A 49 2.19 6.76 0.12
N LEU A 50 3.47 7.15 0.27
CA LEU A 50 4.56 6.67 -0.58
C LEU A 50 4.72 5.16 -0.49
N LEU A 51 4.70 4.60 0.73
CA LEU A 51 4.77 3.16 0.96
C LEU A 51 3.64 2.41 0.26
N GLY A 52 2.39 2.87 0.41
CA GLY A 52 1.24 2.27 -0.27
C GLY A 52 1.35 2.33 -1.79
N THR A 53 1.85 3.45 -2.33
CA THR A 53 2.06 3.63 -3.77
C THR A 53 3.16 2.70 -4.29
N VAL A 54 4.27 2.55 -3.58
CA VAL A 54 5.37 1.64 -3.94
C VAL A 54 4.90 0.19 -3.89
N PHE A 55 4.17 -0.21 -2.85
CA PHE A 55 3.62 -1.57 -2.74
C PHE A 55 2.63 -1.86 -3.87
N LEU A 56 1.78 -0.90 -4.21
CA LEU A 56 0.79 -1.04 -5.28
C LEU A 56 1.46 -1.13 -6.65
N VAL A 57 2.40 -0.23 -6.96
CA VAL A 57 3.15 -0.26 -8.23
C VAL A 57 3.94 -1.56 -8.35
N THR A 58 4.62 -1.99 -7.27
CA THR A 58 5.39 -3.24 -7.26
C THR A 58 4.46 -4.44 -7.45
N GLY A 59 3.31 -4.48 -6.77
CA GLY A 59 2.34 -5.58 -6.86
C GLY A 59 1.74 -5.71 -8.25
N VAL A 60 1.35 -4.58 -8.85
CA VAL A 60 0.82 -4.53 -10.23
C VAL A 60 1.91 -4.87 -11.25
N ASN A 61 3.15 -4.41 -11.08
CA ASN A 61 4.22 -4.80 -12.01
C ASN A 61 4.52 -6.31 -11.93
N LEU A 62 4.46 -6.89 -10.73
CA LEU A 62 4.69 -8.30 -10.49
C LEU A 62 3.55 -9.17 -11.03
N ILE A 63 2.29 -8.70 -10.98
CA ILE A 63 1.16 -9.35 -11.66
C ILE A 63 1.29 -9.28 -13.19
N SER A 64 1.73 -8.13 -13.71
CA SER A 64 1.80 -7.87 -15.15
C SER A 64 2.96 -8.58 -15.84
N ARG A 65 4.03 -8.90 -15.10
CA ARG A 65 5.21 -9.63 -15.60
C ARG A 65 5.22 -11.12 -15.21
N SER A 66 4.13 -11.63 -14.64
CA SER A 66 3.97 -13.03 -14.22
C SER A 66 3.06 -13.83 -15.13
#